data_AF-A0A2E0QK16-F1
#
_entry.id   AF-A0A2E0QK16-F1
#
_cell.length_a   1.000
_cell.length_b   1.000
_cell.length_c   1.000
_cell.angle_alpha   90.00
_cell.angle_beta   90.00
_cell.angle_gamma   90.00
#
_symmetry.space_group_name_H-M   'P 1'
#
loop_
_entity.id
_entity.type
_entity.pdbx_description
1 polymer ?
#
loop_
_entity_poly.entity_id
_entity_poly.type
_entity_poly.pdbx_seq_one_letter_code
_entity_poly.pdbx_strand_id
1 'polypeptide(L)'
;MKLFSTVLTAILVFSISSFADEKKKIVFLADGGKNSKTHAHESGNALLAKALEESGLGFETSLHKGWPSDAKVFEGADCVVIFCNGGGGHLVMKDLDQFEKLIDEGVGIVCLHYAVEVPKGRSGDLMLEATGGYFET
;
A
#
# COMPACT_ATOMS: atom_id res chain seq x y z
N MET A 1 8.73 -34.26 60.92
CA MET A 1 9.50 -33.97 59.69
C MET A 1 8.56 -34.05 58.50
N LYS A 2 8.41 -32.92 57.77
CA LYS A 2 8.04 -32.80 56.33
C LYS A 2 6.63 -33.29 55.91
N LEU A 3 5.84 -32.61 55.08
CA LEU A 3 5.96 -31.36 54.32
C LEU A 3 4.51 -31.01 53.88
N PHE A 4 4.01 -29.80 54.14
CA PHE A 4 2.78 -29.31 53.50
C PHE A 4 3.11 -28.93 52.06
N SER A 5 2.48 -29.57 51.07
CA SER A 5 2.64 -29.24 49.66
C SER A 5 1.47 -28.35 49.21
N THR A 6 1.73 -27.04 49.15
CA THR A 6 0.80 -26.05 48.61
C THR A 6 0.95 -26.04 47.09
N VAL A 7 -0.06 -26.48 46.36
CA VAL A 7 -0.13 -26.37 44.90
C VAL A 7 -0.52 -24.92 44.57
N LEU A 8 0.41 -24.16 44.00
CA LEU A 8 0.21 -22.79 43.55
C LEU A 8 -0.32 -22.82 42.11
N THR A 9 -1.62 -22.63 41.93
CA THR A 9 -2.23 -22.49 40.59
C THR A 9 -1.90 -21.12 40.03
N ALA A 10 -1.04 -21.05 39.02
CA ALA A 10 -0.75 -19.81 38.29
C ALA A 10 -1.93 -19.47 37.38
N ILE A 11 -2.64 -18.37 37.68
CA ILE A 11 -3.68 -17.82 36.81
C ILE A 11 -2.97 -16.96 35.75
N LEU A 12 -2.90 -17.46 34.52
CA LEU A 12 -2.46 -16.69 33.36
C LEU A 12 -3.60 -15.72 32.99
N VAL A 13 -3.44 -14.44 33.33
CA VAL A 13 -4.35 -13.39 32.87
C VAL A 13 -3.98 -13.09 31.41
N PHE A 14 -4.78 -13.59 30.47
CA PHE A 14 -4.74 -13.12 29.08
C PHE A 14 -5.35 -11.72 29.05
N SER A 15 -4.50 -10.70 28.83
CA SER A 15 -4.98 -9.37 28.48
C SER A 15 -5.70 -9.47 27.14
N ILE A 16 -7.02 -9.25 27.16
CA ILE A 16 -7.81 -9.09 25.95
C ILE A 16 -7.44 -7.69 25.43
N SER A 17 -6.50 -7.63 24.50
CA SER A 17 -6.28 -6.41 23.72
C SER A 17 -7.59 -6.10 22.99
N SER A 18 -8.21 -4.98 23.35
CA SER A 18 -9.27 -4.42 22.54
C SER A 18 -8.65 -4.11 21.18
N PHE A 19 -9.00 -4.87 20.15
CA PHE A 19 -8.78 -4.44 18.77
C PHE A 19 -9.64 -3.19 18.60
N ALA A 20 -9.02 -2.01 18.74
CA ALA A 20 -9.57 -0.85 18.07
C ALA A 20 -9.68 -1.20 16.58
N ASP A 21 -10.73 -0.73 15.90
CA ASP A 21 -10.83 -0.79 14.43
C ASP A 21 -9.65 0.02 13.86
N GLU A 22 -8.49 -0.61 13.76
CA GLU A 22 -7.31 -0.04 13.15
C GLU A 22 -7.61 0.10 11.66
N LYS A 23 -7.78 1.35 11.23
CA LYS A 23 -8.11 1.64 9.85
C LYS A 23 -6.97 1.19 8.95
N LYS A 24 -7.32 0.61 7.80
CA LYS A 24 -6.37 0.26 6.76
C LYS A 24 -5.92 1.51 6.02
N LYS A 25 -4.61 1.79 6.07
CA LYS A 25 -3.99 2.97 5.47
C LYS A 25 -3.68 2.71 4.00
N ILE A 26 -4.28 3.51 3.12
CA ILE A 26 -4.11 3.41 1.67
C ILE A 26 -3.48 4.70 1.13
N VAL A 27 -2.35 4.57 0.46
CA VAL A 27 -1.64 5.68 -0.18
C VAL A 27 -1.96 5.68 -1.68
N PHE A 28 -2.64 6.71 -2.15
CA PHE A 28 -2.95 6.91 -3.56
C PHE A 28 -1.90 7.80 -4.22
N LEU A 29 -1.28 7.31 -5.28
CA LEU A 29 -0.33 8.05 -6.12
C LEU A 29 -0.95 8.30 -7.49
N ALA A 30 -0.91 9.55 -7.95
CA ALA A 30 -1.35 9.91 -9.29
C ALA A 30 -0.37 10.86 -9.97
N ASP A 31 -0.08 10.65 -11.26
CA ASP A 31 0.55 11.70 -12.06
C ASP A 31 -0.51 12.62 -12.69
N GLY A 32 -0.08 13.68 -13.38
CA GLY A 32 -1.02 14.62 -14.03
C GLY A 32 -1.82 14.02 -15.21
N GLY A 33 -1.46 12.83 -15.68
CA GLY A 33 -1.98 12.21 -16.90
C GLY A 33 -1.51 12.92 -18.17
N LYS A 34 -1.22 12.17 -19.25
CA LYS A 34 -0.94 12.79 -20.56
C LYS A 34 -2.20 13.35 -21.23
N ASN A 35 -3.37 12.80 -20.90
CA ASN A 35 -4.67 13.25 -21.39
C ASN A 35 -5.74 13.13 -20.29
N SER A 36 -5.92 14.19 -19.50
CA SER A 36 -6.87 14.22 -18.38
C SER A 36 -8.33 14.02 -18.79
N LYS A 37 -8.68 14.14 -20.07
CA LYS A 37 -10.04 13.85 -20.57
C LYS A 37 -10.35 12.36 -20.67
N THR A 38 -9.33 11.52 -20.81
CA THR A 38 -9.47 10.05 -20.90
C THR A 38 -8.87 9.34 -19.69
N HIS A 39 -7.92 9.99 -19.02
CA HIS A 39 -7.14 9.45 -17.92
C HIS A 39 -7.00 10.51 -16.82
N ALA A 40 -8.08 10.72 -16.07
CA ALA A 40 -8.14 11.67 -14.96
C ALA A 40 -7.60 11.04 -13.68
N HIS A 41 -6.28 10.79 -13.61
CA HIS A 41 -5.66 10.00 -12.54
C HIS A 41 -5.95 10.54 -11.13
N GLU A 42 -5.70 11.83 -10.90
CA GLU A 42 -5.93 12.46 -9.59
C GLU A 42 -7.41 12.40 -9.19
N SER A 43 -8.31 12.73 -10.10
CA SER A 43 -9.75 12.75 -9.83
C SER A 43 -10.32 11.34 -9.66
N GLY A 44 -9.79 10.36 -10.40
CA GLY A 44 -10.14 8.94 -10.25
C GLY A 44 -9.73 8.40 -8.89
N ASN A 45 -8.50 8.70 -8.44
CA ASN A 45 -8.05 8.36 -7.10
C ASN A 45 -8.90 9.04 -6.03
N ALA A 46 -9.21 10.33 -6.17
CA ALA A 46 -10.06 11.05 -5.22
C ALA A 46 -11.46 10.43 -5.10
N LEU A 47 -12.05 9.98 -6.21
CA LEU A 47 -13.34 9.30 -6.20
C LEU A 47 -13.27 7.95 -5.48
N LEU A 48 -12.24 7.13 -5.76
CA LEU A 48 -12.07 5.83 -5.14
C LEU A 48 -11.74 5.94 -3.65
N ALA A 49 -10.84 6.86 -3.28
CA ALA A 49 -10.50 7.18 -1.90
C ALA A 49 -11.75 7.55 -1.08
N LYS A 50 -12.58 8.46 -1.61
CA LYS A 50 -13.85 8.84 -0.99
C LYS A 50 -14.78 7.64 -0.82
N ALA A 51 -14.94 6.80 -1.85
CA ALA A 51 -15.80 5.62 -1.77
C ALA A 51 -15.31 4.61 -0.71
N LEU A 52 -13.99 4.44 -0.55
CA LEU A 52 -13.41 3.58 0.49
C LEU A 52 -13.68 4.14 1.89
N GLU A 53 -13.47 5.44 2.11
CA GLU A 53 -13.72 6.06 3.41
C GLU A 53 -15.21 6.07 3.78
N GLU A 54 -16.11 6.28 2.80
CA GLU A 54 -17.56 6.26 3.00
C GLU A 54 -18.13 4.84 3.15
N SER A 55 -17.37 3.79 2.80
CA SER A 55 -17.84 2.40 2.85
C SER A 55 -18.15 1.88 4.26
N GLY A 56 -17.58 2.51 5.29
CA GLY A 56 -17.67 2.02 6.68
C GLY A 56 -16.81 0.79 6.97
N LEU A 57 -15.94 0.37 6.04
CA LEU A 57 -15.06 -0.81 6.17
C LEU A 57 -13.73 -0.51 6.88
N GLY A 58 -13.57 0.69 7.46
CA GLY A 58 -12.38 1.07 8.20
C GLY A 58 -11.17 1.39 7.33
N PHE A 59 -11.33 2.25 6.32
CA PHE A 59 -10.21 2.75 5.50
C PHE A 59 -9.83 4.18 5.88
N GLU A 60 -8.55 4.48 5.78
CA GLU A 60 -7.98 5.82 5.83
C GLU A 60 -7.10 6.03 4.59
N THR A 61 -7.33 7.12 3.86
CA THR A 61 -6.66 7.32 2.58
C THR A 61 -5.84 8.60 2.56
N SER A 62 -4.76 8.61 1.79
CA SER A 62 -3.99 9.83 1.49
C SER A 62 -3.72 9.93 0.00
N LEU A 63 -3.87 11.13 -0.56
CA LEU A 63 -3.77 11.40 -2.00
C LEU A 63 -2.52 12.21 -2.29
N HIS A 64 -1.66 11.71 -3.17
CA HIS A 64 -0.38 12.32 -3.53
C HIS A 64 -0.23 12.48 -5.03
N LYS A 65 0.32 13.64 -5.42
CA LYS A 65 0.63 13.95 -6.82
C LYS A 65 2.07 13.59 -7.12
N GLY A 66 2.27 12.59 -7.96
CA GLY A 66 3.56 12.01 -8.28
C GLY A 66 4.07 11.07 -7.18
N TRP A 67 5.34 10.70 -7.29
CA TRP A 67 6.05 9.98 -6.24
C TRP A 67 6.39 10.94 -5.10
N PRO A 68 6.02 10.64 -3.83
CA PRO A 68 6.31 11.53 -2.71
C PRO A 68 7.82 11.75 -2.53
N SER A 69 8.23 12.99 -2.26
CA SER A 69 9.63 13.28 -1.92
C SER A 69 10.01 12.89 -0.50
N ASP A 70 9.01 12.75 0.39
CA ASP A 70 9.18 12.26 1.76
C ASP A 70 8.65 10.82 1.86
N ALA A 71 9.56 9.87 2.08
CA ALA A 71 9.23 8.46 2.22
C ALA A 71 8.34 8.17 3.44
N LYS A 72 8.25 9.08 4.43
CA LYS A 72 7.38 8.91 5.61
C LYS A 72 5.91 8.78 5.27
N VAL A 73 5.50 9.22 4.09
CA VAL A 73 4.14 8.99 3.56
C VAL A 73 3.76 7.50 3.62
N PHE A 74 4.73 6.61 3.39
CA PHE A 74 4.54 5.17 3.35
C PHE A 74 4.58 4.48 4.72
N GLU A 75 4.97 5.16 5.80
CA GLU A 75 5.05 4.55 7.14
C GLU A 75 3.70 3.97 7.57
N GLY A 76 3.64 2.66 7.84
CA GLY A 76 2.42 1.95 8.21
C GLY A 76 1.36 1.88 7.11
N ALA A 77 1.72 2.08 5.84
CA ALA A 77 0.79 1.85 4.73
C ALA A 77 0.48 0.36 4.58
N ASP A 78 -0.79 0.00 4.54
CA ASP A 78 -1.22 -1.37 4.20
C ASP A 78 -1.25 -1.57 2.67
N CYS A 79 -1.50 -0.50 1.92
CA CYS A 79 -1.59 -0.55 0.47
C CYS A 79 -1.15 0.75 -0.21
N VAL A 80 -0.50 0.62 -1.37
CA VAL A 80 -0.24 1.71 -2.30
C VAL A 80 -1.01 1.48 -3.60
N VAL A 81 -1.86 2.43 -3.96
CA VAL A 81 -2.60 2.46 -5.22
C VAL A 81 -1.93 3.44 -6.18
N ILE A 82 -1.55 2.98 -7.36
CA ILE A 82 -0.83 3.76 -8.36
C ILE A 82 -1.71 3.93 -9.59
N PHE A 83 -2.02 5.18 -9.94
CA PHE A 83 -2.70 5.52 -11.18
C PHE A 83 -1.90 6.57 -11.95
N CYS A 84 -1.10 6.12 -12.91
CA CYS A 84 -0.20 7.00 -13.66
C CYS A 84 -0.02 6.55 -15.11
N ASN A 85 0.78 7.29 -15.87
CA ASN A 85 1.30 6.78 -17.13
C ASN A 85 2.17 5.54 -16.87
N GLY A 86 2.17 4.59 -17.81
CA GLY A 86 3.01 3.39 -17.78
C GLY A 86 4.38 3.56 -18.46
N GLY A 87 5.09 2.45 -18.59
CA GLY A 87 6.41 2.35 -19.18
C GLY A 87 7.43 3.23 -18.46
N GLY A 88 8.33 3.88 -19.21
CA GLY A 88 9.34 4.78 -18.62
C GLY A 88 8.75 6.03 -17.91
N GLY A 89 7.46 6.30 -18.07
CA GLY A 89 6.75 7.36 -17.36
C GLY A 89 6.16 6.93 -16.01
N HIS A 90 6.26 5.65 -15.65
CA HIS A 90 5.67 5.11 -14.43
C HIS A 90 6.27 5.73 -13.18
N LEU A 91 5.43 5.99 -12.16
CA LEU A 91 5.87 6.70 -10.95
C LEU A 91 6.95 5.95 -10.16
N VAL A 92 6.88 4.62 -10.12
CA VAL A 92 7.92 3.78 -9.47
C VAL A 92 9.31 3.98 -10.08
N MET A 93 9.40 4.41 -11.34
CA MET A 93 10.69 4.68 -12.00
C MET A 93 11.44 5.85 -11.36
N LYS A 94 10.80 6.62 -10.48
CA LYS A 94 11.43 7.69 -9.72
C LYS A 94 12.25 7.18 -8.55
N ASP A 95 11.89 6.02 -7.99
CA ASP A 95 12.54 5.46 -6.81
C ASP A 95 12.23 3.96 -6.67
N LEU A 96 13.04 3.13 -7.34
CA LEU A 96 12.87 1.68 -7.27
C LEU A 96 13.33 1.09 -5.93
N ASP A 97 14.19 1.79 -5.19
CA ASP A 97 14.68 1.33 -3.88
C ASP A 97 13.54 1.42 -2.84
N GLN A 98 12.83 2.54 -2.83
CA GLN A 98 11.65 2.67 -1.97
C GLN A 98 10.49 1.77 -2.42
N PHE A 99 10.34 1.50 -3.73
CA PHE A 99 9.34 0.55 -4.22
C PHE A 99 9.65 -0.89 -3.78
N GLU A 100 10.90 -1.34 -3.91
CA GLU A 100 11.35 -2.64 -3.40
C GLU A 100 11.12 -2.78 -1.89
N LYS A 101 11.44 -1.73 -1.12
CA LYS A 101 11.18 -1.71 0.32
C LYS A 101 9.69 -1.91 0.66
N LEU A 102 8.76 -1.30 -0.10
CA LEU A 102 7.32 -1.49 0.11
C LEU A 102 6.92 -2.95 -0.11
N ILE A 103 7.48 -3.59 -1.13
CA ILE A 103 7.23 -5.00 -1.45
C ILE A 103 7.75 -5.90 -0.32
N ASP A 104 9.00 -5.67 0.11
CA ASP A 104 9.64 -6.42 1.21
C ASP A 104 8.87 -6.31 2.53
N GLU A 105 8.28 -5.14 2.80
CA GLU A 105 7.44 -4.90 3.98
C GLU A 105 6.05 -5.55 3.87
N GLY A 106 5.71 -6.14 2.73
CA GLY A 106 4.43 -6.80 2.48
C GLY A 106 3.28 -5.82 2.20
N VAL A 107 3.58 -4.59 1.80
CA VAL A 107 2.57 -3.59 1.44
C VAL A 107 1.89 -4.00 0.14
N GLY A 108 0.56 -4.01 0.12
CA GLY A 108 -0.20 -4.37 -1.08
C GLY A 108 -0.05 -3.33 -2.19
N ILE A 109 0.30 -3.75 -3.40
CA ILE A 109 0.43 -2.86 -4.56
C ILE A 109 -0.74 -3.03 -5.51
N VAL A 110 -1.38 -1.91 -5.87
CA VAL A 110 -2.50 -1.88 -6.84
C VAL A 110 -2.16 -0.92 -7.97
N CYS A 111 -2.05 -1.44 -9.18
CA CYS A 111 -1.86 -0.63 -10.38
C CYS A 111 -3.18 -0.48 -11.15
N LEU A 112 -3.56 0.77 -11.44
CA LEU A 112 -4.77 1.07 -12.21
C LEU A 112 -4.43 1.34 -13.68
N HIS A 113 -5.08 0.58 -14.57
CA HIS A 113 -5.01 0.76 -16.02
C HIS A 113 -3.55 0.72 -16.53
N TYR A 114 -3.06 1.82 -17.11
CA TYR A 114 -1.74 1.89 -17.74
C TYR A 114 -0.58 1.79 -16.73
N ALA A 115 -0.87 1.88 -15.42
CA ALA A 115 0.11 1.63 -14.37
C ALA A 115 0.58 0.15 -14.28
N VAL A 116 -0.05 -0.78 -15.01
CA VAL A 116 0.44 -2.18 -15.07
C VAL A 116 1.65 -2.33 -16.00
N GLU A 117 2.08 -1.26 -16.67
CA GLU A 117 3.19 -1.30 -17.61
C GLU A 117 4.44 -0.61 -17.04
N VAL A 118 5.57 -1.31 -17.09
CA VAL A 118 6.90 -0.80 -16.74
C VAL A 118 7.95 -1.33 -17.72
N PRO A 119 9.12 -0.69 -17.86
CA PRO A 119 10.18 -1.21 -18.72
C PRO A 119 10.72 -2.54 -18.20
N LYS A 120 11.31 -3.32 -19.11
CA LYS A 120 12.15 -4.49 -18.80
C LYS A 120 13.22 -4.21 -17.75
N GLY A 121 13.58 -5.25 -16.99
CA GLY A 121 14.66 -5.22 -16.00
C GLY A 121 14.11 -5.02 -14.59
N ARG A 122 14.89 -4.38 -13.71
CA ARG A 122 14.60 -4.28 -12.27
C ARG A 122 13.16 -3.82 -11.98
N SER A 123 12.64 -2.83 -12.69
CA SER A 123 11.26 -2.37 -12.51
C SER A 123 10.21 -3.45 -12.82
N GLY A 124 10.45 -4.25 -13.87
CA GLY A 124 9.61 -5.37 -14.25
C GLY A 124 9.68 -6.53 -13.26
N ASP A 125 10.89 -6.86 -12.78
CA ASP A 125 11.09 -7.90 -11.76
C ASP A 125 10.34 -7.56 -10.47
N LEU A 126 10.47 -6.30 -10.00
CA LEU A 126 9.74 -5.81 -8.83
C LEU A 126 8.22 -5.78 -9.06
N MET A 127 7.76 -5.37 -10.25
CA MET A 127 6.33 -5.38 -10.54
C MET A 127 5.76 -6.81 -10.60
N LEU A 128 6.51 -7.75 -11.17
CA LEU A 128 6.13 -9.16 -11.18
C LEU A 128 5.97 -9.72 -9.77
N GLU A 129 6.88 -9.38 -8.86
CA GLU A 129 6.78 -9.74 -7.44
C GLU A 129 5.59 -9.08 -6.76
N ALA A 130 5.41 -7.77 -6.97
CA ALA A 130 4.37 -6.97 -6.33
C ALA A 130 2.94 -7.35 -6.74
N THR A 131 2.71 -7.62 -8.03
CA THR A 131 1.36 -7.78 -8.61
C THR A 131 1.12 -9.13 -9.27
N GLY A 132 2.13 -10.01 -9.31
CA GLY A 132 2.05 -11.32 -9.95
C GLY A 132 2.14 -11.28 -11.49
N GLY A 133 2.40 -10.11 -12.07
CA GLY A 133 2.55 -9.92 -13.52
C GLY A 133 2.47 -8.46 -13.93
N TYR A 134 3.04 -8.13 -15.10
CA TYR A 134 3.03 -6.78 -15.66
C TYR A 134 3.08 -6.84 -17.20
N PHE A 135 2.75 -5.74 -17.87
CA PHE A 135 2.89 -5.64 -19.32
C PHE A 135 4.25 -5.06 -19.73
N GLU A 136 4.87 -5.79 -20.66
CA GLU A 136 6.13 -5.53 -21.35
C GLU A 136 6.24 -4.17 -22.07
N THR A 137 7.10 -3.22 -21.66
CA THR A 137 7.52 -2.09 -22.55
C THR A 137 8.99 -2.09 -22.92
#